data_AF-A0A950ABQ5-F1
#
_entry.id   AF-A0A950ABQ5-F1
#
_cell.length_a   1.000
_cell.length_b   1.000
_cell.length_c   1.000
_cell.angle_alpha   90.00
_cell.angle_beta   90.00
_cell.angle_gamma   90.00
#
_symmetry.space_group_name_H-M   'P 1'
#
loop_
_entity.id
_entity.type
_entity.pdbx_description
1 polymer ?
#
loop_
_entity_poly.entity_id
_entity_poly.type
_entity_poly.pdbx_seq_one_letter_code
_entity_poly.pdbx_strand_id
1 'polypeptide(L)'
;MKIKLSTFLLAGAAFAMLGAAFALAQAVDPRILQYDKGPATINVSGYPAAAQQDYALFTQKCSQCHKLSRPINSDFALPDEWSRYVHRMMSKPGSGIDSGSGLKIYNFLVYDSSVRKKAMLDAKLAKASPAEKAAAEAKIKEVHDKYGH
;
A
#
# COMPACT_ATOMS: atom_id res chain seq x y z
N MET A 1 -70.28 38.66 -29.42
CA MET A 1 -69.94 37.43 -28.67
C MET A 1 -68.48 37.10 -28.99
N LYS A 2 -67.68 36.76 -27.98
CA LYS A 2 -66.20 36.94 -27.96
C LYS A 2 -65.44 35.85 -28.73
N ILE A 3 -64.50 36.28 -29.57
CA ILE A 3 -63.45 35.46 -30.18
C ILE A 3 -62.32 35.29 -29.16
N LYS A 4 -61.86 34.06 -28.91
CA LYS A 4 -60.51 33.78 -28.41
C LYS A 4 -60.00 32.48 -29.04
N LEU A 5 -59.18 32.65 -30.08
CA LEU A 5 -58.33 31.60 -30.63
C LEU A 5 -57.04 31.60 -29.81
N SER A 6 -56.87 30.62 -28.92
CA SER A 6 -55.61 30.43 -28.19
C SER A 6 -54.80 29.33 -28.87
N THR A 7 -53.83 29.75 -29.65
CA THR A 7 -52.61 29.02 -30.00
C THR A 7 -52.00 28.38 -28.75
N PHE A 8 -51.90 27.05 -28.72
CA PHE A 8 -50.91 26.35 -27.90
C PHE A 8 -49.86 25.76 -28.82
N LEU A 9 -48.62 26.22 -28.60
CA LEU A 9 -47.41 25.88 -29.30
C LEU A 9 -47.10 24.39 -29.23
N LEU A 10 -46.64 23.86 -30.36
CA LEU A 10 -45.84 22.64 -30.44
C LEU A 10 -44.55 22.79 -29.63
N ALA A 11 -44.24 21.79 -28.81
CA ALA A 11 -42.90 21.25 -28.58
C ALA A 11 -43.11 19.86 -27.97
N GLY A 12 -42.81 18.74 -28.63
CA GLY A 12 -41.56 18.47 -29.32
C GLY A 12 -40.66 17.71 -28.35
N ALA A 13 -40.61 16.39 -28.51
CA ALA A 13 -39.87 15.45 -27.67
C ALA A 13 -38.38 15.78 -27.55
N ALA A 14 -37.80 15.60 -26.36
CA ALA A 14 -36.43 15.12 -26.16
C ALA A 14 -36.19 14.83 -24.67
N PHE A 15 -36.33 13.56 -24.29
CA PHE A 15 -35.76 13.04 -23.06
C PHE A 15 -34.23 13.06 -23.24
N ALA A 16 -33.58 14.15 -22.86
CA ALA A 16 -32.12 14.26 -22.92
C ALA A 16 -31.51 13.47 -21.77
N MET A 17 -31.36 12.15 -21.97
CA MET A 17 -30.35 11.37 -21.25
C MET A 17 -28.97 11.86 -21.71
N LEU A 18 -28.48 12.94 -21.09
CA LEU A 18 -27.08 13.31 -21.18
C LEU A 18 -26.35 12.65 -20.02
N GLY A 19 -25.69 11.54 -20.33
CA GLY A 19 -24.75 10.87 -19.44
C GLY A 19 -23.64 11.82 -19.02
N ALA A 20 -23.74 12.35 -17.81
CA ALA A 20 -22.58 12.85 -17.10
C ALA A 20 -22.05 11.68 -16.27
N ALA A 21 -21.24 10.84 -16.91
CA ALA A 21 -20.30 10.00 -16.20
C ALA A 21 -19.28 10.94 -15.52
N PHE A 22 -19.68 11.52 -14.38
CA PHE A 22 -18.77 12.22 -13.49
C PHE A 22 -17.87 11.16 -12.86
N ALA A 23 -16.83 10.77 -13.59
CA ALA A 23 -15.62 10.28 -12.97
C ALA A 23 -15.07 11.43 -12.13
N LEU A 24 -15.49 11.51 -10.87
CA LEU A 24 -14.88 12.39 -9.90
C LEU A 24 -13.51 11.79 -9.57
N ALA A 25 -12.53 12.05 -10.43
CA ALA A 25 -11.13 11.93 -10.08
C ALA A 25 -10.88 12.98 -9.00
N GLN A 26 -11.13 12.63 -7.74
CA GLN A 26 -10.75 13.44 -6.62
C GLN A 26 -9.25 13.66 -6.73
N ALA A 27 -8.82 14.93 -6.82
CA ALA A 27 -7.41 15.26 -6.77
C ALA A 27 -6.84 14.68 -5.47
N VAL A 28 -5.92 13.72 -5.59
CA VAL A 28 -5.24 13.13 -4.44
C VAL A 28 -4.45 14.25 -3.75
N ASP A 29 -4.68 14.45 -2.46
CA ASP A 29 -4.00 15.46 -1.66
C ASP A 29 -2.48 15.40 -1.90
N PRO A 30 -1.81 16.51 -2.28
CA PRO A 30 -0.36 16.53 -2.49
C PRO A 30 0.45 16.01 -1.30
N ARG A 31 -0.07 16.14 -0.07
CA ARG A 31 0.52 15.57 1.15
C ARG A 31 0.47 14.04 1.18
N ILE A 32 -0.39 13.41 0.39
CA ILE A 32 -0.43 11.96 0.22
C ILE A 32 0.59 11.53 -0.84
N LEU A 33 0.72 12.30 -1.92
CA LEU A 33 1.64 12.00 -3.02
C LEU A 33 3.11 12.00 -2.60
N GLN A 34 3.50 12.79 -1.58
CA GLN A 34 4.87 12.81 -1.06
C GLN A 34 5.37 11.44 -0.55
N TYR A 35 4.44 10.52 -0.25
CA TYR A 35 4.77 9.18 0.23
C TYR A 35 4.93 8.15 -0.90
N ASP A 36 4.49 8.47 -2.12
CA ASP A 36 4.59 7.59 -3.29
C ASP A 36 5.96 7.75 -3.98
N LYS A 37 7.05 7.58 -3.23
CA LYS A 37 8.42 7.77 -3.72
C LYS A 37 8.85 6.58 -4.58
N GLY A 38 9.63 6.80 -5.64
CA GLY A 38 10.37 5.75 -6.37
C GLY A 38 9.51 4.69 -7.09
N PRO A 39 10.13 3.61 -7.61
CA PRO A 39 9.44 2.53 -8.32
C PRO A 39 8.44 1.77 -7.44
N ALA A 40 7.36 1.29 -8.05
CA ALA A 40 6.34 0.48 -7.38
C ALA A 40 6.67 -1.01 -7.32
N THR A 41 7.82 -1.44 -7.82
CA THR A 41 8.29 -2.83 -7.80
C THR A 41 9.79 -2.88 -7.56
N ILE A 42 10.27 -4.00 -7.06
CA ILE A 42 11.70 -4.29 -6.91
C ILE A 42 12.05 -5.63 -7.57
N ASN A 43 13.32 -5.81 -7.91
CA ASN A 43 13.83 -7.08 -8.39
C ASN A 43 14.14 -8.01 -7.20
N VAL A 44 13.39 -9.10 -7.05
CA VAL A 44 13.58 -10.12 -6.00
C VAL A 44 14.13 -11.45 -6.54
N SER A 45 14.58 -11.51 -7.79
CA SER A 45 15.05 -12.77 -8.41
C SER A 45 16.20 -13.45 -7.67
N GLY A 46 17.00 -12.67 -6.91
CA GLY A 46 18.06 -13.19 -6.04
C GLY A 46 17.63 -13.56 -4.62
N TYR A 47 16.35 -13.40 -4.26
CA TYR A 47 15.86 -13.73 -2.92
C TYR A 47 15.54 -15.21 -2.80
N PRO A 48 15.49 -15.80 -1.58
CA PRO A 48 14.98 -17.14 -1.37
C PRO A 48 13.57 -17.32 -1.91
N ALA A 49 13.24 -18.51 -2.41
CA ALA A 49 11.96 -18.79 -3.06
C ALA A 49 10.74 -18.42 -2.18
N ALA A 50 10.82 -18.68 -0.88
CA ALA A 50 9.78 -18.31 0.07
C ALA A 50 9.62 -16.77 0.21
N ALA A 51 10.72 -16.01 0.19
CA ALA A 51 10.67 -14.55 0.20
C ALA A 51 10.09 -13.99 -1.11
N GLN A 52 10.35 -14.63 -2.26
CA GLN A 52 9.72 -14.27 -3.53
C GLN A 52 8.20 -14.52 -3.52
N GLN A 53 7.74 -15.62 -2.91
CA GLN A 53 6.31 -15.90 -2.74
C GLN A 53 5.64 -14.88 -1.83
N ASP A 54 6.29 -14.52 -0.71
CA ASP A 54 5.76 -13.49 0.20
C ASP A 54 5.79 -12.10 -0.46
N TYR A 55 6.76 -11.79 -1.34
CA TYR A 55 6.74 -10.60 -2.19
C TYR A 55 5.53 -10.57 -3.13
N ALA A 56 5.20 -11.69 -3.78
CA ALA A 56 4.03 -11.77 -4.64
C ALA A 56 2.74 -11.47 -3.86
N LEU A 57 2.59 -12.05 -2.66
CA LEU A 57 1.46 -11.75 -1.78
C LEU A 57 1.44 -10.27 -1.34
N PHE A 58 2.60 -9.72 -0.97
CA PHE A 58 2.75 -8.31 -0.64
C PHE A 58 2.30 -7.40 -1.78
N THR A 59 2.73 -7.68 -3.01
CA THR A 59 2.34 -6.89 -4.18
C THR A 59 0.83 -6.93 -4.39
N GLN A 60 0.22 -8.13 -4.29
CA GLN A 60 -1.22 -8.34 -4.47
C GLN A 60 -2.07 -7.63 -3.41
N LYS A 61 -1.64 -7.66 -2.14
CA LYS A 61 -2.42 -7.13 -1.02
C LYS A 61 -2.21 -5.64 -0.82
N CYS A 62 -0.97 -5.17 -0.86
CA CYS A 62 -0.64 -3.79 -0.53
C CYS A 62 -0.87 -2.80 -1.69
N SER A 63 -1.15 -3.27 -2.91
CA SER A 63 -1.53 -2.40 -4.04
C SER A 63 -3.04 -2.11 -4.13
N GLN A 64 -3.87 -2.69 -3.25
CA GLN A 64 -5.34 -2.59 -3.36
C GLN A 64 -5.89 -1.20 -3.00
N CYS A 65 -5.24 -0.50 -2.07
CA CYS A 65 -5.75 0.76 -1.53
C CYS A 65 -4.89 1.98 -1.87
N HIS A 66 -3.61 1.80 -2.20
CA HIS A 66 -2.68 2.85 -2.57
C HIS A 66 -1.52 2.29 -3.39
N LYS A 67 -0.65 3.16 -3.92
CA LYS A 67 0.52 2.71 -4.69
C LYS A 67 1.44 1.84 -3.83
N LEU A 68 1.99 0.79 -4.45
CA LEU A 68 2.92 -0.13 -3.79
C LEU A 68 4.29 0.52 -3.51
N SER A 69 4.62 1.60 -4.23
CA SER A 69 5.83 2.39 -3.98
C SER A 69 5.89 2.94 -2.55
N ARG A 70 4.74 3.18 -1.92
CA ARG A 70 4.63 3.71 -0.56
C ARG A 70 5.26 2.81 0.50
N PRO A 71 4.90 1.51 0.62
CA PRO A 71 5.64 0.60 1.50
C PRO A 71 7.03 0.27 0.97
N ILE A 72 7.24 0.12 -0.35
CA ILE A 72 8.56 -0.26 -0.89
C ILE A 72 9.64 0.79 -0.56
N ASN A 73 9.31 2.07 -0.65
CA ASN A 73 10.25 3.18 -0.52
C ASN A 73 10.01 4.03 0.75
N SER A 74 9.28 3.46 1.73
CA SER A 74 9.14 4.08 3.05
C SER A 74 10.49 4.16 3.77
N ASP A 75 10.56 5.07 4.75
CA ASP A 75 11.69 5.25 5.64
C ASP A 75 11.65 4.27 6.84
N PHE A 76 10.97 3.13 6.68
CA PHE A 76 10.93 2.05 7.66
C PHE A 76 11.96 0.97 7.33
N ALA A 77 12.66 0.52 8.36
CA ALA A 77 13.60 -0.61 8.24
C ALA A 77 13.61 -1.53 9.46
N LEU A 78 13.12 -1.08 10.63
CA LEU A 78 13.12 -1.91 11.83
C LEU A 78 11.89 -2.83 11.89
N PRO A 79 12.01 -4.02 12.51
CA PRO A 79 10.89 -4.94 12.66
C PRO A 79 9.68 -4.36 13.42
N ASP A 80 9.88 -3.51 14.41
CA ASP A 80 8.78 -2.89 15.15
C ASP A 80 8.01 -1.86 14.29
N GLU A 81 8.72 -1.08 13.47
CA GLU A 81 8.13 -0.14 12.51
C GLU A 81 7.21 -0.87 11.53
N TRP A 82 7.68 -2.00 11.01
CA TRP A 82 6.92 -2.84 10.10
C TRP A 82 5.73 -3.50 10.77
N SER A 83 5.92 -4.09 11.95
CA SER A 83 4.82 -4.70 12.72
C SER A 83 3.69 -3.70 12.93
N ARG A 84 4.01 -2.50 13.42
CA ARG A 84 3.03 -1.43 13.64
C ARG A 84 2.31 -1.04 12.35
N TYR A 85 3.02 -0.94 11.23
CA TYR A 85 2.43 -0.45 9.98
C TYR A 85 1.58 -1.51 9.28
N VAL A 86 2.02 -2.78 9.29
CA VAL A 86 1.24 -3.90 8.74
C VAL A 86 -0.07 -4.04 9.52
N HIS A 87 -0.03 -4.04 10.85
CA HIS A 87 -1.25 -4.06 11.67
C HIS A 87 -2.19 -2.89 11.36
N ARG A 88 -1.64 -1.68 11.16
CA ARG A 88 -2.45 -0.52 10.77
C ARG A 88 -3.19 -0.74 9.45
N MET A 89 -2.56 -1.37 8.47
CA MET A 89 -3.20 -1.68 7.17
C MET A 89 -4.21 -2.81 7.30
N MET A 90 -3.92 -3.83 8.12
CA MET A 90 -4.87 -4.90 8.44
C MET A 90 -6.16 -4.34 9.04
N SER A 91 -6.07 -3.37 9.95
CA SER A 91 -7.24 -2.72 10.57
C SER A 91 -8.06 -1.82 9.63
N LYS A 92 -7.66 -1.63 8.37
CA LYS A 92 -8.46 -0.82 7.43
C LYS A 92 -9.67 -1.60 6.92
N PRO A 93 -10.88 -1.00 6.90
CA PRO A 93 -12.06 -1.63 6.32
C PRO A 93 -11.78 -2.07 4.87
N GLY A 94 -12.10 -3.31 4.56
CA GLY A 94 -11.88 -3.87 3.23
C GLY A 94 -10.42 -4.16 2.86
N SER A 95 -9.48 -4.15 3.82
CA SER A 95 -8.06 -4.43 3.52
C SER A 95 -7.84 -5.84 2.95
N GLY A 96 -8.67 -6.81 3.35
CA GLY A 96 -8.51 -8.21 2.96
C GLY A 96 -7.18 -8.83 3.41
N ILE A 97 -6.51 -8.24 4.41
CA ILE A 97 -5.26 -8.75 5.00
C ILE A 97 -5.60 -9.44 6.32
N ASP A 98 -5.69 -10.77 6.29
CA ASP A 98 -5.83 -11.60 7.49
C ASP A 98 -4.49 -11.75 8.25
N SER A 99 -4.52 -12.41 9.41
CA SER A 99 -3.32 -12.61 10.24
C SER A 99 -2.22 -13.38 9.50
N GLY A 100 -2.58 -14.39 8.70
CA GLY A 100 -1.63 -15.18 7.91
C GLY A 100 -0.95 -14.35 6.82
N SER A 101 -1.72 -13.57 6.07
CA SER A 101 -1.19 -12.67 5.04
C SER A 101 -0.38 -11.55 5.66
N GLY A 102 -0.85 -10.98 6.77
CA GLY A 102 -0.14 -9.95 7.53
C GLY A 102 1.24 -10.43 7.98
N LEU A 103 1.34 -11.64 8.54
CA LEU A 103 2.62 -12.22 8.95
C LEU A 103 3.58 -12.42 7.77
N LYS A 104 3.10 -12.90 6.61
CA LYS A 104 3.92 -13.07 5.41
C LYS A 104 4.43 -11.74 4.85
N ILE A 105 3.54 -10.74 4.76
CA ILE A 105 3.88 -9.37 4.36
C ILE A 105 4.93 -8.79 5.30
N TYR A 106 4.74 -8.96 6.60
CA TYR A 106 5.68 -8.54 7.63
C TYR A 106 7.06 -9.17 7.45
N ASN A 107 7.15 -10.50 7.29
CA ASN A 107 8.43 -11.20 7.12
C ASN A 107 9.15 -10.70 5.85
N PHE A 108 8.44 -10.54 4.74
CA PHE A 108 9.03 -10.01 3.52
C PHE A 108 9.59 -8.60 3.72
N LEU A 109 8.84 -7.70 4.36
CA LEU A 109 9.27 -6.32 4.60
C LEU A 109 10.50 -6.25 5.54
N VAL A 110 10.56 -7.12 6.57
CA VAL A 110 11.74 -7.24 7.43
C VAL A 110 12.94 -7.74 6.64
N TYR A 111 12.78 -8.78 5.83
CA TYR A 111 13.85 -9.34 5.00
C TYR A 111 14.36 -8.32 3.97
N ASP A 112 13.47 -7.73 3.16
CA ASP A 112 13.80 -6.71 2.18
C ASP A 112 14.52 -5.52 2.83
N SER A 113 14.06 -5.05 3.98
CA SER A 113 14.76 -3.99 4.72
C SER A 113 16.17 -4.38 5.16
N SER A 114 16.37 -5.63 5.57
CA SER A 114 17.70 -6.11 5.99
C SER A 114 18.68 -6.32 4.85
N VAL A 115 18.19 -6.56 3.63
CA VAL A 115 19.01 -6.79 2.44
C VAL A 115 19.16 -5.52 1.60
N ARG A 116 18.05 -4.97 1.11
CA ARG A 116 18.03 -3.84 0.17
C ARG A 116 18.15 -2.48 0.87
N LYS A 117 17.61 -2.34 2.09
CA LYS A 117 17.69 -1.09 2.87
C LYS A 117 18.76 -1.15 3.98
N LYS A 118 19.78 -1.99 3.84
CA LYS A 118 20.76 -2.28 4.90
C LYS A 118 21.39 -1.04 5.53
N ALA A 119 21.78 -0.04 4.73
CA ALA A 119 22.35 1.20 5.26
C ALA A 119 21.38 1.96 6.20
N MET A 120 20.09 1.99 5.87
CA MET A 120 19.05 2.60 6.71
C MET A 120 18.82 1.78 7.99
N LEU A 121 18.77 0.44 7.86
CA LEU A 121 18.67 -0.45 8.99
C LEU A 121 19.82 -0.22 9.97
N ASP A 122 21.06 -0.28 9.48
CA ASP A 122 22.28 -0.10 10.29
C ASP A 122 22.28 1.26 10.99
N ALA A 123 21.91 2.33 10.28
CA ALA A 123 21.81 3.68 10.85
C ALA A 123 20.73 3.81 11.93
N LYS A 124 19.62 3.06 11.83
CA LYS A 124 18.57 3.03 12.86
C LYS A 124 19.00 2.18 14.06
N LEU A 125 19.60 1.01 13.83
CA LEU A 125 20.12 0.15 14.90
C LEU A 125 21.23 0.86 15.71
N ALA A 126 22.05 1.68 15.08
CA ALA A 126 23.08 2.48 15.76
C ALA A 126 22.50 3.54 16.71
N LYS A 127 21.24 3.93 16.52
CA LYS A 127 20.53 4.93 17.35
C LYS A 127 19.58 4.29 18.36
N ALA A 128 19.32 2.99 18.23
CA ALA A 128 18.43 2.25 19.11
C ALA A 128 19.09 1.98 20.46
N SER A 129 18.30 1.82 21.52
CA SER A 129 18.81 1.31 22.80
C SER A 129 19.36 -0.13 22.62
N PRO A 130 20.25 -0.59 23.51
CA PRO A 130 20.77 -1.96 23.44
C PRO A 130 19.68 -3.04 23.39
N ALA A 131 18.59 -2.85 24.15
CA ALA A 131 17.48 -3.79 24.20
C ALA A 131 16.68 -3.81 22.88
N GLU A 132 16.37 -2.63 22.33
CA GLU A 132 15.66 -2.51 21.04
C GLU A 132 16.50 -3.09 19.89
N LYS A 133 17.82 -2.80 19.89
CA LYS A 133 18.75 -3.34 18.91
C LYS A 133 18.78 -4.87 18.97
N ALA A 134 18.95 -5.46 20.15
CA ALA A 134 18.97 -6.91 20.32
C ALA A 134 17.66 -7.57 19.89
N ALA A 135 16.51 -6.97 20.22
CA ALA A 135 15.20 -7.46 19.79
C ALA A 135 15.03 -7.40 18.26
N ALA A 136 15.47 -6.31 17.63
CA ALA A 136 15.43 -6.16 16.18
C ALA A 136 16.33 -7.17 15.48
N GLU A 137 17.58 -7.34 15.95
CA GLU A 137 18.54 -8.30 15.40
C GLU A 137 18.04 -9.75 15.55
N ALA A 138 17.48 -10.11 16.70
CA ALA A 138 16.90 -11.42 16.92
C ALA A 138 15.74 -11.71 15.96
N LYS A 139 14.86 -10.72 15.75
CA LYS A 139 13.74 -10.87 14.82
C LYS A 139 14.17 -10.91 13.36
N ILE A 140 15.18 -10.14 12.97
CA ILE A 140 15.77 -10.19 11.64
C ILE A 140 16.35 -11.59 11.41
N LYS A 141 17.11 -12.11 12.38
CA LYS A 141 17.65 -13.47 12.30
C LYS A 141 16.56 -14.53 12.14
N GLU A 142 15.49 -14.46 12.93
CA GLU A 142 14.35 -15.38 12.82
C GLU A 142 13.73 -15.37 11.41
N VAL A 143 13.60 -14.20 10.79
CA VAL A 143 13.07 -14.06 9.42
C VAL A 143 14.04 -14.63 8.38
N HIS A 144 15.34 -14.40 8.53
CA HIS A 144 16.39 -14.99 7.68
C HIS A 144 16.37 -16.51 7.76
N ASP A 145 16.39 -17.07 8.98
CA ASP A 145 16.31 -18.51 9.24
C ASP A 145 15.06 -19.12 8.60
N LYS A 146 13.91 -18.43 8.66
CA LYS A 146 12.65 -18.86 8.04
C LYS A 146 12.72 -18.95 6.52
N TYR A 147 13.51 -18.09 5.88
CA TYR A 147 13.72 -18.12 4.44
C TYR A 147 14.89 -19.02 4.02
N GLY A 148 15.56 -19.67 4.98
CA GLY A 148 16.70 -20.55 4.72
C GLY A 148 17.94 -19.78 4.27
N HIS A 149 18.12 -18.56 4.78
CA HIS A 149 19.23 -17.66 4.46
C HIS A 149 19.87 -17.13 5.75
#